data_AF-A0A1Y2I553-F1
#
_entry.id   AF-A0A1Y2I553-F1
#
_cell.length_a   1.000
_cell.length_b   1.000
_cell.length_c   1.000
_cell.angle_alpha   90.00
_cell.angle_beta   90.00
_cell.angle_gamma   90.00
#
_symmetry.space_group_name_H-M   'P 1'
#
loop_
_entity.id
_entity.type
_entity.pdbx_description
1 polymer ?
#
loop_
_entity_poly.entity_id
_entity_poly.type
_entity_poly.pdbx_seq_one_letter_code
_entity_poly.pdbx_strand_id
1 'polypeptide(L)'
;MTTISSTSEPTHELFFPLPGTYAFAELDIDNTLRGLDDPIATAEGTRVKPAKCIIYLSTVLQLPFPSSETFQYATYLIGPGLRPPIPERLYTSEMCMPIYPATHHPQSDVLPLRSEPPFPFSNCYHWFGSDMEPDLRIINDGRNYRDPARIVLPTREHGRMERARSNDIIRILTARRAAAQESREREPPPAPTPEVHDRCDEAEEGDSPYSWDDDASRSSRSSVSILEEANDSVEALNQMDIFGFLGRDDLIPIVKIWLDIGSQLKEEDVPNPLEFVEQYNELVRIVQESKTRAAKRRASALEQQRSVGDSDHAEASEDEDASEVRPAGAGKDGGHQQGKANAGLSLKRVLRSLRGLIFRTAGINDEQ
;
A
#
# COMPACT_ATOMS: atom_id res chain seq x y z
N MET A 1 32.98 28.12 43.83
CA MET A 1 31.74 28.09 43.02
C MET A 1 32.10 27.44 41.70
N THR A 2 31.77 26.16 41.54
CA THR A 2 32.16 25.35 40.39
C THR A 2 30.99 25.36 39.40
N THR A 3 31.15 26.06 38.29
CA THR A 3 30.19 26.09 37.17
C THR A 3 30.12 24.71 36.54
N ILE A 4 28.97 24.06 36.69
CA ILE A 4 28.66 22.78 36.05
C ILE A 4 28.35 23.10 34.58
N SER A 5 29.25 22.67 33.69
CA SER A 5 29.05 22.78 32.25
C SER A 5 27.88 21.90 31.85
N SER A 6 26.81 22.51 31.34
CA SER A 6 25.64 21.82 30.80
C SER A 6 26.08 21.05 29.55
N THR A 7 26.28 19.75 29.68
CA THR A 7 26.37 18.82 28.56
C THR A 7 25.02 18.84 27.82
N SER A 8 24.97 19.54 26.70
CA SER A 8 23.87 19.44 25.75
C SER A 8 23.75 17.98 25.30
N GLU A 9 22.64 17.33 25.64
CA GLU A 9 22.36 15.98 25.13
C GLU A 9 22.40 15.99 23.59
N PRO A 10 22.93 14.93 22.97
CA PRO A 10 22.88 14.80 21.52
C PRO A 10 21.40 14.74 21.11
N THR A 11 20.91 15.85 20.57
CA THR A 11 19.59 15.90 19.97
C THR A 11 19.59 14.96 18.77
N HIS A 12 19.06 13.76 18.96
CA HIS A 12 18.90 12.78 17.88
C HIS A 12 18.15 13.45 16.72
N GLU A 13 18.82 13.54 15.57
CA GLU A 13 18.25 14.02 14.32
C GLU A 13 17.20 13.02 13.83
N LEU A 14 16.05 13.54 13.42
CA LEU A 14 14.99 12.72 12.85
C LEU A 14 15.09 12.82 11.33
N PHE A 15 15.56 11.77 10.67
CA PHE A 15 15.83 11.78 9.23
C PHE A 15 14.60 11.41 8.37
N PHE A 16 13.45 11.10 8.97
CA PHE A 16 12.22 10.77 8.25
C PHE A 16 10.97 11.33 8.96
N PRO A 17 9.89 11.63 8.24
CA PRO A 17 8.63 12.06 8.84
C PRO A 17 8.01 10.99 9.75
N LEU A 18 7.60 11.34 10.97
CA LEU A 18 6.94 10.35 11.83
C LEU A 18 5.51 10.06 11.34
N PRO A 19 5.05 8.79 11.39
CA PRO A 19 3.62 8.47 11.36
C PRO A 19 2.84 9.31 12.37
N GLY A 20 1.58 9.61 12.05
CA GLY A 20 0.76 10.51 12.85
C GLY A 20 0.93 11.99 12.51
N THR A 21 1.79 12.34 11.54
CA THR A 21 2.06 13.73 11.19
C THR A 21 1.20 14.18 10.02
N TYR A 22 0.63 15.37 10.12
CA TYR A 22 0.02 16.05 8.98
C TYR A 22 1.09 16.82 8.20
N ALA A 23 0.93 16.90 6.88
CA ALA A 23 1.80 17.68 6.03
C ALA A 23 1.03 18.31 4.88
N PHE A 24 1.54 19.41 4.36
CA PHE A 24 1.19 19.89 3.04
C PHE A 24 2.05 19.14 2.02
N ALA A 25 1.45 18.69 0.92
CA ALA A 25 2.13 17.88 -0.08
C ALA A 25 1.86 18.38 -1.50
N GLU A 26 2.84 18.19 -2.37
CA GLU A 26 2.76 18.47 -3.82
C GLU A 26 3.40 17.31 -4.58
N LEU A 27 2.77 16.86 -5.67
CA LEU A 27 3.33 15.82 -6.52
C LEU A 27 4.65 16.27 -7.17
N ASP A 28 5.68 15.45 -7.03
CA ASP A 28 6.99 15.67 -7.64
C ASP A 28 7.09 14.86 -8.94
N ILE A 29 6.54 15.42 -10.01
CA ILE A 29 6.45 14.77 -11.32
C ILE A 29 7.86 14.41 -11.82
N ASP A 30 8.81 15.34 -11.72
CA ASP A 30 10.16 15.15 -12.23
C ASP A 30 10.87 14.00 -11.52
N ASN A 31 10.85 13.96 -10.18
CA ASN A 31 11.47 12.86 -9.45
C ASN A 31 10.72 11.54 -9.66
N THR A 32 9.39 11.57 -9.80
CA THR A 32 8.59 10.37 -10.08
C THR A 32 9.00 9.73 -11.42
N LEU A 33 9.25 10.55 -12.45
CA LEU A 33 9.55 10.07 -13.80
C LEU A 33 11.05 9.89 -14.08
N ARG A 34 11.95 10.45 -13.25
CA ARG A 34 13.41 10.47 -13.48
C ARG A 34 14.02 9.08 -13.76
N GLY A 35 13.51 8.03 -13.11
CA GLY A 35 14.03 6.67 -13.24
C GLY A 35 13.46 5.83 -14.39
N LEU A 36 12.59 6.39 -15.24
CA LEU A 36 11.88 5.61 -16.26
C LEU A 36 12.60 5.52 -17.61
N ASP A 37 13.55 6.43 -17.89
CA ASP A 37 14.24 6.54 -19.19
C ASP A 37 13.30 6.49 -20.41
N ASP A 38 12.11 7.10 -20.30
CA ASP A 38 11.09 7.10 -21.35
C ASP A 38 10.70 8.54 -21.76
N PRO A 39 11.15 9.02 -22.94
CA PRO A 39 10.87 10.39 -23.38
C PRO A 39 9.38 10.67 -23.59
N ILE A 40 8.57 9.64 -23.87
CA ILE A 40 7.11 9.79 -23.99
C ILE A 40 6.52 10.10 -22.61
N ALA A 41 6.91 9.34 -21.59
CA ALA A 41 6.45 9.57 -20.22
C ALA A 41 6.87 10.95 -19.71
N THR A 42 8.12 11.36 -19.98
CA THR A 42 8.59 12.71 -19.64
C THR A 42 7.76 13.80 -20.33
N ALA A 43 7.48 13.65 -21.63
CA ALA A 43 6.67 14.62 -22.37
C ALA A 43 5.21 14.68 -21.86
N GLU A 44 4.60 13.56 -21.49
CA GLU A 44 3.28 13.54 -20.85
C GLU A 44 3.32 14.18 -19.46
N GLY A 45 4.34 13.88 -18.66
CA GLY A 45 4.57 14.48 -17.35
C GLY A 45 4.59 16.00 -17.37
N THR A 46 5.19 16.63 -18.39
CA THR A 46 5.20 18.11 -18.52
C THR A 46 3.82 18.74 -18.66
N ARG A 47 2.79 17.96 -19.03
CA ARG A 47 1.40 18.42 -19.17
C ARG A 47 0.60 18.24 -17.88
N VAL A 48 1.07 17.41 -16.96
CA VAL A 48 0.47 17.22 -15.65
C VAL A 48 0.80 18.46 -14.82
N LYS A 49 -0.23 19.16 -14.33
CA LYS A 49 -0.05 20.27 -13.39
C LYS A 49 0.17 19.67 -12.01
N PRO A 50 1.14 20.10 -11.19
CA PRO A 50 1.25 19.61 -9.81
C PRO A 50 0.09 20.10 -8.93
N ALA A 51 -0.71 19.17 -8.42
CA ALA A 51 -1.72 19.44 -7.39
C ALA A 51 -1.07 19.42 -6.03
N LYS A 52 -1.68 20.22 -5.17
CA LYS A 52 -1.32 20.31 -3.77
C LYS A 52 -2.46 19.74 -2.96
N CYS A 53 -2.14 19.12 -1.84
CA CYS A 53 -3.12 18.64 -0.89
C CYS A 53 -2.56 18.69 0.53
N ILE A 54 -3.45 18.57 1.51
CA ILE A 54 -3.06 18.26 2.86
C ILE A 54 -3.17 16.75 3.03
N ILE A 55 -2.12 16.12 3.54
CA ILE A 55 -2.04 14.69 3.81
C ILE A 55 -1.83 14.43 5.29
N TYR A 56 -2.23 13.24 5.71
CA TYR A 56 -1.86 12.65 6.99
C TYR A 56 -1.06 11.37 6.75
N LEU A 57 0.13 11.29 7.36
CA LEU A 57 1.02 10.14 7.24
C LEU A 57 0.57 9.05 8.22
N SER A 58 -0.19 8.06 7.75
CA SER A 58 -0.78 7.04 8.62
C SER A 58 0.23 5.97 9.02
N THR A 59 0.80 5.28 8.04
CA THR A 59 1.65 4.11 8.28
C THR A 59 2.82 4.14 7.33
N VAL A 60 4.02 3.88 7.85
CA VAL A 60 5.21 3.63 7.04
C VAL A 60 5.10 2.24 6.40
N LEU A 61 5.19 2.17 5.07
CA LEU A 61 5.10 0.93 4.30
C LEU A 61 6.45 0.21 4.19
N GLN A 62 7.54 0.97 4.26
CA GLN A 62 8.91 0.45 4.17
C GLN A 62 9.76 0.99 5.31
N LEU A 63 10.49 0.12 6.02
CA LEU A 63 11.35 0.55 7.13
C LEU A 63 12.31 1.66 6.67
N PRO A 64 12.31 2.83 7.35
CA PRO A 64 13.12 3.97 6.94
C PRO A 64 14.57 3.73 7.35
N PHE A 65 15.48 3.79 6.38
CA PHE A 65 16.92 3.80 6.64
C PHE A 65 17.49 5.15 6.21
N PRO A 66 18.54 5.67 6.88
CA PRO A 66 19.17 6.93 6.47
C PRO A 66 19.71 6.91 5.03
N SER A 67 20.02 5.72 4.51
CA SER A 67 20.46 5.50 3.13
C SER A 67 19.33 5.26 2.13
N SER A 68 18.07 5.18 2.58
CA SER A 68 16.93 5.03 1.67
C SER A 68 16.76 6.32 0.86
N GLU A 69 16.59 6.22 -0.45
CA GLU A 69 16.35 7.40 -1.30
C GLU A 69 14.96 8.02 -1.08
N THR A 70 14.00 7.19 -0.71
CA THR A 70 12.62 7.61 -0.43
C THR A 70 12.06 6.84 0.77
N PHE A 71 11.06 7.43 1.42
CA PHE A 71 10.25 6.82 2.46
C PHE A 71 8.84 6.58 1.95
N GLN A 72 8.32 5.36 2.09
CA GLN A 72 6.98 4.98 1.61
C GLN A 72 5.95 5.06 2.72
N TYR A 73 4.79 5.66 2.44
CA TYR A 73 3.68 5.81 3.38
C TYR A 73 2.35 5.46 2.75
N ALA A 74 1.48 4.82 3.53
CA ALA A 74 0.04 4.94 3.34
C ALA A 74 -0.41 6.26 3.97
N THR A 75 -1.19 7.03 3.22
CA THR A 75 -1.62 8.37 3.64
C THR A 75 -3.13 8.52 3.62
N TYR A 76 -3.66 9.50 4.35
CA TYR A 76 -5.04 9.96 4.18
C TYR A 76 -5.05 11.36 3.61
N LEU A 77 -5.95 11.61 2.67
CA LEU A 77 -6.18 12.95 2.15
C LEU A 77 -7.14 13.72 3.06
N ILE A 78 -6.80 14.98 3.32
CA ILE A 78 -7.62 15.89 4.10
C ILE A 78 -8.36 16.81 3.14
N GLY A 79 -9.68 16.90 3.30
CA GLY A 79 -10.53 17.74 2.47
C GLY A 79 -11.20 18.89 3.23
N PRO A 80 -11.59 19.95 2.52
CA PRO A 80 -12.40 21.02 3.09
C PRO A 80 -13.86 20.59 3.20
N GLY A 81 -14.49 20.80 4.36
CA GLY A 81 -15.89 20.45 4.57
C GLY A 81 -16.18 18.95 4.50
N LEU A 82 -17.49 18.64 4.42
CA LEU A 82 -17.94 17.27 4.24
C LEU A 82 -17.55 16.74 2.86
N ARG A 83 -17.29 15.44 2.80
CA ARG A 83 -17.00 14.75 1.54
C ARG A 83 -18.21 14.82 0.57
N PRO A 84 -18.00 15.08 -0.73
CA PRO A 84 -19.06 14.92 -1.73
C PRO A 84 -19.52 13.45 -1.84
N PRO A 85 -20.83 13.18 -1.93
CA PRO A 85 -21.32 11.81 -2.09
C PRO A 85 -20.99 11.27 -3.49
N ILE A 86 -20.70 9.98 -3.58
CA ILE A 86 -20.50 9.26 -4.84
C ILE A 86 -21.35 7.97 -4.77
N PRO A 87 -22.64 8.05 -5.16
CA PRO A 87 -23.58 6.94 -5.01
C PRO A 87 -23.11 5.65 -5.70
N GLU A 88 -22.43 5.75 -6.84
CA GLU A 88 -21.91 4.61 -7.60
C GLU A 88 -20.86 3.82 -6.81
N ARG A 89 -20.17 4.48 -5.87
CA ARG A 89 -19.18 3.87 -4.98
C ARG A 89 -19.71 3.61 -3.58
N LEU A 90 -20.97 3.99 -3.32
CA LEU A 90 -21.63 4.00 -2.02
C LEU A 90 -20.95 4.93 -1.00
N TYR A 91 -20.32 6.02 -1.47
CA TYR A 91 -19.77 7.03 -0.59
C TYR A 91 -20.84 8.06 -0.21
N THR A 92 -20.99 8.30 1.09
CA THR A 92 -21.90 9.31 1.64
C THR A 92 -21.11 10.47 2.24
N SER A 93 -21.74 11.63 2.41
CA SER A 93 -21.09 12.81 3.02
C SER A 93 -20.73 12.62 4.50
N GLU A 94 -21.31 11.62 5.15
CA GLU A 94 -20.97 11.24 6.53
C GLU A 94 -19.69 10.42 6.65
N MET A 95 -19.10 9.99 5.52
CA MET A 95 -17.86 9.18 5.51
C MET A 95 -16.62 10.06 5.69
N CYS A 96 -16.60 10.81 6.79
CA CYS A 96 -15.50 11.68 7.14
C CYS A 96 -15.41 11.89 8.65
N MET A 97 -14.30 12.49 9.11
CA MET A 97 -14.18 12.95 10.50
C MET A 97 -13.67 14.39 10.57
N PRO A 98 -14.33 15.28 11.33
CA PRO A 98 -13.84 16.64 11.53
C PRO A 98 -12.51 16.64 12.29
N ILE A 99 -11.63 17.57 11.93
CA ILE A 99 -10.40 17.88 12.67
C ILE A 99 -10.62 19.20 13.39
N TYR A 100 -10.48 19.22 14.72
CA TYR A 100 -10.67 20.43 15.51
C TYR A 100 -9.73 21.54 15.02
N PRO A 101 -10.23 22.76 14.72
CA PRO A 101 -11.47 23.35 15.24
C PRO A 101 -12.78 23.08 14.47
N ALA A 102 -12.79 22.28 13.41
CA ALA A 102 -14.06 21.85 12.80
C ALA A 102 -14.91 21.08 13.81
N THR A 103 -16.19 21.44 13.95
CA THR A 103 -17.12 20.76 14.88
C THR A 103 -18.40 20.25 14.22
N HIS A 104 -18.63 20.59 12.96
CA HIS A 104 -19.84 20.18 12.26
C HIS A 104 -19.66 18.76 11.71
N HIS A 105 -20.61 17.88 11.97
CA HIS A 105 -20.73 16.59 11.30
C HIS A 105 -22.21 16.22 11.26
N PRO A 106 -22.74 15.60 10.18
CA PRO A 106 -24.17 15.27 10.10
C PRO A 106 -24.62 14.34 11.24
N GLN A 107 -23.72 13.46 11.67
CA GLN A 107 -23.92 12.60 12.84
C GLN A 107 -23.38 13.32 14.08
N SER A 108 -24.28 13.69 15.00
CA SER A 108 -23.98 14.53 16.17
C SER A 108 -23.07 13.86 17.21
N ASP A 109 -22.92 12.54 17.16
CA ASP A 109 -22.07 11.74 18.03
C ASP A 109 -20.60 11.68 17.57
N VAL A 110 -20.31 12.08 16.34
CA VAL A 110 -18.94 12.12 15.82
C VAL A 110 -18.21 13.35 16.35
N LEU A 111 -17.35 13.12 17.34
CA LEU A 111 -16.53 14.17 17.94
C LEU A 111 -15.29 14.47 17.09
N PRO A 112 -14.90 15.76 16.95
CA PRO A 112 -13.68 16.16 16.24
C PRO A 112 -12.41 15.51 16.77
N LEU A 113 -11.51 15.23 15.83
CA LEU A 113 -10.16 14.76 16.10
C LEU A 113 -9.30 15.92 16.60
N ARG A 114 -8.52 15.69 17.67
CA ARG A 114 -7.67 16.73 18.27
C ARG A 114 -6.21 16.50 17.95
N SER A 115 -5.60 17.40 17.18
CA SER A 115 -4.16 17.39 16.91
C SER A 115 -3.37 18.20 17.94
N GLU A 116 -2.05 18.00 17.95
CA GLU A 116 -1.09 18.74 18.76
C GLU A 116 0.06 19.27 17.87
N PRO A 117 0.22 20.60 17.76
CA PRO A 117 -0.70 21.66 18.22
C PRO A 117 -2.08 21.59 17.51
N PRO A 118 -3.07 22.42 17.94
CA PRO A 118 -4.36 22.48 17.27
C PRO A 118 -4.24 22.73 15.77
N PHE A 119 -5.12 22.10 14.99
CA PHE A 119 -5.10 22.20 13.54
C PHE A 119 -5.41 23.64 13.10
N PRO A 120 -4.72 24.18 12.08
CA PRO A 120 -4.81 25.61 11.76
C PRO A 120 -6.10 26.02 11.05
N PHE A 121 -6.89 25.08 10.52
CA PHE A 121 -8.06 25.36 9.69
C PHE A 121 -9.34 24.81 10.33
N SER A 122 -10.42 25.60 10.34
CA SER A 122 -11.69 25.23 10.99
C SER A 122 -12.65 24.43 10.12
N ASN A 123 -12.25 24.16 8.87
CA ASN A 123 -13.07 23.46 7.89
C ASN A 123 -12.38 22.21 7.33
N CYS A 124 -11.52 21.52 8.09
CA CYS A 124 -10.80 20.34 7.60
C CYS A 124 -11.31 19.02 8.17
N TYR A 125 -11.35 18.01 7.31
CA TYR A 125 -11.90 16.70 7.60
C TYR A 125 -11.00 15.60 7.01
N HIS A 126 -10.85 14.49 7.74
CA HIS A 126 -10.39 13.24 7.13
C HIS A 126 -11.50 12.68 6.27
N TRP A 127 -11.29 12.58 4.95
CA TRP A 127 -12.25 11.94 4.06
C TRP A 127 -11.93 10.45 3.96
N PHE A 128 -12.95 9.60 4.08
CA PHE A 128 -12.76 8.15 4.02
C PHE A 128 -13.26 7.56 2.72
N GLY A 129 -12.55 6.54 2.24
CA GLY A 129 -12.84 5.83 1.00
C GLY A 129 -11.53 5.32 0.40
N SER A 130 -11.60 4.27 -0.40
CA SER A 130 -10.41 3.67 -1.03
C SER A 130 -9.68 4.63 -1.99
N ASP A 131 -10.33 5.70 -2.43
CA ASP A 131 -9.75 6.75 -3.26
C ASP A 131 -9.05 7.85 -2.46
N MET A 132 -9.22 7.91 -1.13
CA MET A 132 -8.61 8.91 -0.26
C MET A 132 -7.35 8.40 0.45
N GLU A 133 -6.86 7.22 0.03
CA GLU A 133 -5.76 6.50 0.66
C GLU A 133 -4.61 6.23 -0.32
N PRO A 134 -4.04 7.26 -0.99
CA PRO A 134 -2.91 7.02 -1.85
C PRO A 134 -1.68 6.61 -1.04
N ASP A 135 -0.95 5.65 -1.58
CA ASP A 135 0.42 5.39 -1.15
C ASP A 135 1.32 6.46 -1.76
N LEU A 136 2.27 6.98 -1.00
CA LEU A 136 3.16 8.06 -1.43
C LEU A 136 4.61 7.78 -1.06
N ARG A 137 5.53 8.24 -1.91
CA ARG A 137 6.97 8.28 -1.64
C ARG A 137 7.40 9.69 -1.28
N ILE A 138 8.12 9.84 -0.19
CA ILE A 138 8.72 11.12 0.22
C ILE A 138 10.23 11.01 0.00
N ILE A 139 10.82 11.98 -0.70
CA ILE A 139 12.27 12.01 -0.95
C ILE A 139 13.02 12.15 0.37
N ASN A 140 14.05 11.33 0.56
CA ASN A 140 15.05 11.55 1.57
C ASN A 140 16.03 12.63 1.08
N ASP A 141 15.73 13.87 1.41
CA ASP A 141 16.53 15.05 1.11
C ASP A 141 17.59 15.35 2.20
N GLY A 142 17.77 14.43 3.16
CA GLY A 142 18.71 14.57 4.26
C GLY A 142 18.32 15.65 5.28
N ARG A 143 17.13 16.23 5.20
CA ARG A 143 16.69 17.26 6.16
C ARG A 143 16.29 16.63 7.49
N ASN A 144 16.30 17.46 8.52
CA ASN A 144 15.75 17.08 9.83
C ASN A 144 14.23 17.30 9.84
N TYR A 145 13.48 16.23 10.05
CA TYR A 145 12.02 16.20 10.15
C TYR A 145 11.51 16.51 11.56
N ARG A 146 12.40 16.88 12.48
CA ARG A 146 12.05 17.41 13.80
C ARG A 146 11.70 18.90 13.68
N ASP A 147 10.59 19.17 13.04
CA ASP A 147 10.01 20.51 12.97
C ASP A 147 9.11 20.76 14.19
N PRO A 148 9.37 21.80 15.02
CA PRO A 148 8.52 22.13 16.16
C PRO A 148 7.12 22.63 15.74
N ALA A 149 6.95 23.11 14.51
CA ALA A 149 5.67 23.54 13.96
C ALA A 149 4.84 22.37 13.36
N ARG A 150 5.40 21.15 13.34
CA ARG A 150 4.66 19.99 12.81
C ARG A 150 3.41 19.72 13.64
N ILE A 151 2.34 19.37 12.94
CA ILE A 151 1.07 19.01 13.56
C ILE A 151 0.94 17.50 13.60
N VAL A 152 0.72 16.94 14.79
CA VAL A 152 0.64 15.50 15.03
C VAL A 152 -0.74 15.14 15.54
N LEU A 153 -1.29 14.02 15.08
CA LEU A 153 -2.46 13.39 15.68
C LEU A 153 -2.00 12.42 16.78
N PRO A 154 -2.36 12.65 18.05
CA PRO A 154 -2.04 11.72 19.14
C PRO A 154 -2.58 10.32 18.86
N THR A 155 -1.88 9.29 19.35
CA THR A 155 -2.21 7.88 19.07
C THR A 155 -3.66 7.51 19.42
N ARG A 156 -4.22 8.06 20.50
CA ARG A 156 -5.63 7.83 20.87
C ARG A 156 -6.59 8.36 19.82
N GLU A 157 -6.32 9.55 19.28
CA GLU A 157 -7.14 10.18 18.24
C GLU A 157 -6.99 9.46 16.90
N HIS A 158 -5.77 9.03 16.55
CA HIS A 158 -5.54 8.14 15.40
C HIS A 158 -6.33 6.83 15.51
N GLY A 159 -6.34 6.18 16.68
CA GLY A 159 -7.12 4.96 16.90
C GLY A 159 -8.64 5.18 16.77
N ARG A 160 -9.14 6.35 17.16
CA ARG A 160 -10.55 6.73 16.94
C ARG A 160 -10.85 6.89 15.45
N MET A 161 -9.97 7.58 14.72
CA MET A 161 -10.07 7.78 13.27
C MET A 161 -10.10 6.45 12.50
N GLU A 162 -9.15 5.56 12.78
CA GLU A 162 -9.07 4.23 12.13
C GLU A 162 -10.32 3.37 12.38
N ARG A 163 -10.91 3.47 13.58
CA ARG A 163 -12.14 2.75 13.92
C ARG A 163 -13.33 3.28 13.12
N ALA A 164 -13.49 4.60 13.03
CA ALA A 164 -14.54 5.21 12.24
C ALA A 164 -14.43 4.80 10.76
N ARG A 165 -13.23 4.92 10.19
CA ARG A 165 -12.91 4.47 8.84
C ARG A 165 -13.24 2.99 8.61
N SER A 166 -12.85 2.12 9.55
CA SER A 166 -13.10 0.68 9.44
C SER A 166 -14.61 0.37 9.42
N ASN A 167 -15.39 1.03 10.26
CA ASN A 167 -16.85 0.89 10.28
C ASN A 167 -17.47 1.32 8.93
N ASP A 168 -16.95 2.40 8.36
CA ASP A 168 -17.36 2.94 7.06
C ASP A 168 -17.08 1.98 5.90
N ILE A 169 -15.91 1.35 5.89
CA ILE A 169 -15.57 0.32 4.90
C ILE A 169 -16.49 -0.90 5.05
N ILE A 170 -16.73 -1.35 6.28
CA ILE A 170 -17.64 -2.48 6.56
C ILE A 170 -19.05 -2.14 6.06
N ARG A 171 -19.53 -0.92 6.26
CA ARG A 171 -20.83 -0.45 5.77
C ARG A 171 -20.91 -0.52 4.24
N ILE A 172 -19.91 -0.04 3.51
CA ILE A 172 -19.85 -0.14 2.04
C ILE A 172 -19.87 -1.60 1.59
N LEU A 173 -19.01 -2.44 2.16
CA LEU A 173 -18.91 -3.85 1.77
C LEU A 173 -20.21 -4.61 2.02
N THR A 174 -20.87 -4.32 3.14
CA THR A 174 -22.17 -4.90 3.49
C THR A 174 -23.24 -4.49 2.49
N ALA A 175 -23.32 -3.20 2.15
CA ALA A 175 -24.27 -2.69 1.16
C ALA A 175 -24.03 -3.27 -0.25
N ARG A 176 -22.76 -3.44 -0.67
CA ARG A 176 -22.43 -4.09 -1.95
C ARG A 176 -22.88 -5.54 -2.01
N ARG A 177 -22.66 -6.31 -0.93
CA ARG A 177 -23.12 -7.70 -0.84
C ARG A 177 -24.63 -7.81 -0.91
N ALA A 178 -25.35 -6.95 -0.19
CA ALA A 178 -26.81 -6.91 -0.23
C ALA A 178 -27.33 -6.62 -1.66
N ALA A 179 -26.77 -5.64 -2.35
CA ALA A 179 -27.15 -5.30 -3.73
C ALA A 179 -26.84 -6.44 -4.74
N ALA A 180 -25.71 -7.12 -4.57
CA ALA A 180 -25.35 -8.28 -5.39
C ALA A 180 -26.31 -9.45 -5.18
N GLN A 181 -26.72 -9.72 -3.93
CA GLN A 181 -27.71 -10.75 -3.62
C GLN A 181 -29.08 -10.43 -4.23
N GLU A 182 -29.55 -9.19 -4.07
CA GLU A 182 -30.83 -8.75 -4.66
C GLU A 182 -30.83 -8.85 -6.19
N SER A 183 -29.69 -8.61 -6.83
CA SER A 183 -29.54 -8.75 -8.28
C SER A 183 -29.64 -10.23 -8.72
N ARG A 184 -29.06 -11.16 -7.94
CA ARG A 184 -29.14 -12.61 -8.21
C ARG A 184 -30.55 -13.16 -8.01
N GLU A 185 -31.28 -12.67 -7.01
CA GLU A 185 -32.68 -13.08 -6.76
C GLU A 185 -33.66 -12.57 -7.83
N ARG A 186 -33.31 -11.48 -8.54
CA ARG A 186 -34.10 -10.92 -9.65
C ARG A 186 -33.83 -11.59 -11.00
N GLU A 187 -32.71 -12.29 -11.16
CA GLU A 187 -32.50 -13.06 -12.39
C GLU A 187 -33.48 -14.24 -12.43
N PRO A 188 -34.27 -14.38 -13.51
CA PRO A 188 -35.13 -15.55 -13.66
C PRO A 188 -34.28 -16.82 -13.65
N PRO A 189 -34.78 -17.93 -13.09
CA PRO A 189 -34.02 -19.18 -13.05
C PRO A 189 -33.56 -19.53 -14.47
N PRO A 190 -32.30 -19.98 -14.64
CA PRO A 190 -31.79 -20.34 -15.95
C PRO A 190 -32.76 -21.35 -16.58
N ALA A 191 -33.15 -21.08 -17.83
CA ALA A 191 -34.01 -21.99 -18.57
C ALA A 191 -33.45 -23.42 -18.47
N PRO A 192 -34.28 -24.44 -18.24
CA PRO A 192 -33.82 -25.81 -18.07
C PRO A 192 -32.95 -26.18 -19.28
N THR A 193 -31.64 -26.29 -19.05
CA THR A 193 -30.70 -26.81 -20.04
C THR A 193 -31.13 -28.24 -20.36
N PRO A 194 -31.21 -28.63 -21.64
CA PRO A 194 -31.58 -29.98 -22.02
C PRO A 194 -30.63 -30.95 -21.32
N GLU A 195 -31.20 -31.88 -20.57
CA GLU A 195 -30.52 -32.96 -19.88
C GLU A 195 -29.67 -33.75 -20.88
N VAL A 196 -28.39 -33.43 -20.97
CA VAL A 196 -27.42 -34.35 -21.56
C VAL A 196 -27.19 -35.40 -20.48
N HIS A 197 -27.87 -36.53 -20.63
CA HIS A 197 -27.58 -37.77 -19.92
C HIS A 197 -26.12 -38.15 -20.18
N ASP A 198 -25.21 -37.67 -19.35
CA ASP A 198 -23.85 -38.19 -19.28
C ASP A 198 -23.82 -39.27 -18.20
N ARG A 199 -23.53 -40.49 -18.64
CA ARG A 199 -23.40 -41.69 -17.82
C ARG A 199 -22.20 -41.51 -16.90
N CYS A 200 -22.42 -41.53 -15.59
CA CYS A 200 -21.36 -41.82 -14.64
C CYS A 200 -21.28 -43.34 -14.44
N ASP A 201 -20.15 -43.91 -14.82
CA ASP A 201 -19.69 -45.21 -14.33
C ASP A 201 -19.39 -45.10 -12.83
N GLU A 202 -19.88 -46.08 -12.09
CA GLU A 202 -19.69 -46.25 -10.65
C GLU A 202 -18.25 -46.68 -10.35
N ALA A 203 -17.61 -46.00 -9.39
CA ALA A 203 -16.42 -46.51 -8.73
C ALA A 203 -16.46 -46.11 -7.24
N GLU A 204 -17.03 -47.03 -6.47
CA GLU A 204 -16.58 -47.58 -5.18
C GLU A 204 -16.25 -46.62 -4.02
N GLU A 205 -17.02 -46.85 -2.96
CA GLU A 205 -16.90 -46.39 -1.59
C GLU A 205 -15.54 -46.76 -0.96
N GLY A 206 -14.88 -45.78 -0.37
CA GLY A 206 -13.76 -45.96 0.53
C GLY A 206 -14.08 -45.39 1.91
N ASP A 207 -14.54 -46.26 2.81
CA ASP A 207 -14.73 -46.01 4.24
C ASP A 207 -13.46 -45.43 4.88
N SER A 208 -13.59 -44.27 5.54
CA SER A 208 -12.56 -43.74 6.44
C SER A 208 -13.19 -43.30 7.78
N PRO A 209 -12.91 -44.01 8.89
CA PRO A 209 -13.46 -43.69 10.20
C PRO A 209 -12.43 -42.93 11.03
N TYR A 210 -12.50 -41.59 11.02
CA TYR A 210 -11.93 -40.77 12.09
C TYR A 210 -12.91 -39.66 12.47
N SER A 211 -13.78 -40.01 13.42
CA SER A 211 -14.54 -39.08 14.26
C SER A 211 -13.58 -38.44 15.27
N TRP A 212 -13.49 -37.11 15.23
CA TRP A 212 -13.06 -36.29 16.35
C TRP A 212 -14.12 -35.23 16.58
N ASP A 213 -15.00 -35.53 17.54
CA ASP A 213 -15.79 -34.53 18.24
C ASP A 213 -14.84 -33.65 19.06
N ASP A 214 -14.82 -32.34 18.78
CA ASP A 214 -14.36 -31.35 19.75
C ASP A 214 -15.27 -30.11 19.69
N ASP A 215 -16.15 -30.09 20.68
CA ASP A 215 -17.03 -29.00 21.08
C ASP A 215 -16.21 -27.95 21.85
N ALA A 216 -15.99 -26.78 21.25
CA ALA A 216 -15.46 -25.63 21.96
C ALA A 216 -16.14 -24.33 21.49
N SER A 217 -17.23 -24.02 22.19
CA SER A 217 -17.56 -22.67 22.68
C SER A 217 -17.58 -21.52 21.67
N ARG A 218 -18.81 -21.18 21.28
CA ARG A 218 -19.26 -19.93 20.67
C ARG A 218 -18.62 -18.69 21.31
N SER A 219 -17.61 -18.15 20.65
CA SER A 219 -17.28 -16.72 20.69
C SER A 219 -17.53 -16.16 19.30
N SER A 220 -18.70 -15.56 19.09
CA SER A 220 -19.03 -14.83 17.88
C SER A 220 -18.19 -13.54 17.83
N ARG A 221 -16.93 -13.68 17.46
CA ARG A 221 -16.12 -12.61 16.89
C ARG A 221 -16.13 -12.82 15.39
N SER A 222 -16.90 -11.98 14.69
CA SER A 222 -16.84 -11.86 13.23
C SER A 222 -15.47 -11.31 12.84
N SER A 223 -14.49 -12.20 12.76
CA SER A 223 -13.32 -12.00 11.91
C SER A 223 -13.81 -12.18 10.48
N VAL A 224 -14.02 -11.05 9.80
CA VAL A 224 -14.36 -11.03 8.37
C VAL A 224 -13.22 -11.70 7.61
N SER A 225 -13.40 -12.96 7.25
CA SER A 225 -12.63 -13.66 6.23
C SER A 225 -12.93 -13.00 4.89
N ILE A 226 -12.08 -12.07 4.46
CA ILE A 226 -12.14 -11.43 3.13
C ILE A 226 -11.60 -12.40 2.05
N LEU A 227 -11.83 -13.71 2.16
CA LEU A 227 -11.14 -14.66 1.27
C LEU A 227 -11.93 -15.93 0.94
N GLU A 228 -13.23 -15.81 0.65
CA GLU A 228 -14.04 -16.97 0.20
C GLU A 228 -14.74 -16.81 -1.16
N GLU A 229 -14.46 -15.75 -1.92
CA GLU A 229 -14.94 -15.64 -3.32
C GLU A 229 -13.83 -15.36 -4.35
N ALA A 230 -12.58 -15.71 -4.01
CA ALA A 230 -11.46 -15.71 -4.96
C ALA A 230 -11.01 -17.14 -5.24
N ASN A 231 -11.84 -17.93 -5.92
CA ASN A 231 -11.39 -19.17 -6.54
C ASN A 231 -10.77 -18.86 -7.92
N ASP A 232 -9.55 -19.40 -8.08
CA ASP A 232 -8.76 -19.60 -9.30
C ASP A 232 -8.07 -18.40 -9.97
N SER A 233 -7.03 -17.88 -9.31
CA SER A 233 -5.68 -17.95 -9.88
C SER A 233 -4.62 -17.67 -8.80
N VAL A 234 -3.56 -18.48 -8.78
CA VAL A 234 -2.33 -18.20 -8.01
C VAL A 234 -1.72 -16.84 -8.39
N GLU A 235 -2.07 -16.28 -9.55
CA GLU A 235 -1.71 -14.92 -9.97
C GLU A 235 -2.45 -13.82 -9.20
N ALA A 236 -3.67 -14.08 -8.70
CA ALA A 236 -4.41 -13.14 -7.86
C ALA A 236 -3.79 -13.04 -6.45
N LEU A 237 -3.20 -14.13 -5.94
CA LEU A 237 -2.41 -14.10 -4.71
C LEU A 237 -1.05 -13.43 -4.91
N ASN A 238 -0.44 -13.54 -6.10
CA ASN A 238 0.73 -12.72 -6.47
C ASN A 238 0.40 -11.22 -6.64
N GLN A 239 -0.88 -10.84 -6.77
CA GLN A 239 -1.32 -9.44 -6.78
C GLN A 239 -1.62 -8.88 -5.37
N MET A 240 -1.75 -9.74 -4.36
CA MET A 240 -1.80 -9.32 -2.96
C MET A 240 -0.36 -9.12 -2.46
N ASP A 241 0.19 -7.94 -2.77
CA ASP A 241 1.49 -7.47 -2.30
C ASP A 241 1.44 -7.17 -0.78
N ILE A 242 1.36 -8.22 0.04
CA ILE A 242 1.15 -8.15 1.49
C ILE A 242 2.31 -7.45 2.24
N PHE A 243 3.46 -7.23 1.58
CA PHE A 243 4.66 -6.66 2.21
C PHE A 243 5.38 -5.57 1.41
N GLY A 244 4.81 -5.05 0.31
CA GLY A 244 5.50 -4.06 -0.54
C GLY A 244 6.80 -4.61 -1.14
N PHE A 245 6.81 -5.89 -1.49
CA PHE A 245 8.00 -6.58 -2.03
C PHE A 245 7.84 -6.96 -3.51
N LEU A 246 6.65 -6.81 -4.09
CA LEU A 246 6.37 -7.24 -5.46
C LEU A 246 6.28 -6.06 -6.44
N GLY A 247 7.36 -5.25 -6.50
CA GLY A 247 7.67 -4.40 -7.67
C GLY A 247 6.68 -3.28 -8.00
N ARG A 248 5.78 -2.93 -7.06
CA ARG A 248 4.88 -1.78 -7.19
C ARG A 248 5.49 -0.47 -6.71
N ASP A 249 6.64 -0.51 -6.04
CA ASP A 249 7.33 0.66 -5.47
C ASP A 249 7.54 1.77 -6.51
N ASP A 250 7.89 1.43 -7.75
CA ASP A 250 8.09 2.46 -8.77
C ASP A 250 6.78 3.04 -9.33
N LEU A 251 5.61 2.41 -9.06
CA LEU A 251 4.31 3.00 -9.40
C LEU A 251 3.88 4.08 -8.41
N ILE A 252 4.43 4.08 -7.20
CA ILE A 252 4.05 5.01 -6.14
C ILE A 252 4.62 6.39 -6.48
N PRO A 253 3.78 7.42 -6.71
CA PRO A 253 4.25 8.78 -6.96
C PRO A 253 5.08 9.35 -5.81
N ILE A 254 6.05 10.19 -6.18
CA ILE A 254 6.87 10.94 -5.23
C ILE A 254 6.21 12.28 -4.93
N VAL A 255 6.26 12.72 -3.68
CA VAL A 255 5.78 14.02 -3.22
C VAL A 255 6.86 14.81 -2.50
N LYS A 256 6.80 16.13 -2.65
CA LYS A 256 7.44 17.09 -1.75
C LYS A 256 6.49 17.36 -0.60
N ILE A 257 7.02 17.47 0.62
CA ILE A 257 6.19 17.76 1.80
C ILE A 257 6.74 18.91 2.64
N TRP A 258 5.83 19.61 3.30
CA TRP A 258 6.08 20.68 4.27
C TRP A 258 5.28 20.39 5.55
N LEU A 259 5.96 20.42 6.71
CA LEU A 259 5.36 20.05 8.00
C LEU A 259 4.63 21.21 8.68
N ASP A 260 5.06 22.45 8.45
CA ASP A 260 4.35 23.65 8.90
C ASP A 260 3.22 24.01 7.91
N ILE A 261 2.09 23.33 8.05
CA ILE A 261 0.93 23.50 7.15
C ILE A 261 0.36 24.92 7.24
N GLY A 262 0.37 25.53 8.43
CA GLY A 262 -0.18 26.87 8.66
C GLY A 262 0.60 27.97 7.93
N SER A 263 1.89 27.75 7.66
CA SER A 263 2.70 28.67 6.84
C SER A 263 2.45 28.54 5.33
N GLN A 264 1.97 27.38 4.86
CA GLN A 264 1.86 27.08 3.43
C GLN A 264 0.51 27.51 2.83
N LEU A 265 -0.54 27.57 3.65
CA LEU A 265 -1.92 27.72 3.20
C LEU A 265 -2.69 28.65 4.13
N LYS A 266 -3.64 29.39 3.53
CA LYS A 266 -4.72 30.05 4.27
C LYS A 266 -5.94 29.16 4.32
N GLU A 267 -6.87 29.48 5.21
CA GLU A 267 -8.10 28.70 5.42
C GLU A 267 -8.99 28.65 4.16
N GLU A 268 -9.11 29.77 3.45
CA GLU A 268 -9.86 29.87 2.20
C GLU A 268 -9.21 29.11 1.02
N ASP A 269 -7.92 28.78 1.15
CA ASP A 269 -7.10 28.18 0.09
C ASP A 269 -6.88 26.67 0.30
N VAL A 270 -7.60 26.04 1.24
CA VAL A 270 -7.49 24.60 1.47
C VAL A 270 -7.88 23.84 0.19
N PRO A 271 -6.95 23.10 -0.44
CA PRO A 271 -7.18 22.48 -1.73
C PRO A 271 -8.18 21.32 -1.63
N ASN A 272 -8.96 21.11 -2.70
CA ASN A 272 -9.82 19.94 -2.82
C ASN A 272 -8.96 18.69 -3.12
N PRO A 273 -8.98 17.64 -2.26
CA PRO A 273 -8.14 16.47 -2.46
C PRO A 273 -8.52 15.66 -3.70
N LEU A 274 -9.72 15.82 -4.28
CA LEU A 274 -10.10 15.12 -5.51
C LEU A 274 -9.23 15.51 -6.70
N GLU A 275 -8.82 16.79 -6.79
CA GLU A 275 -7.91 17.23 -7.86
C GLU A 275 -6.54 16.56 -7.73
N PHE A 276 -6.09 16.35 -6.48
CA PHE A 276 -4.86 15.59 -6.22
C PHE A 276 -5.01 14.12 -6.62
N VAL A 277 -6.15 13.49 -6.31
CA VAL A 277 -6.42 12.08 -6.71
C VAL A 277 -6.44 11.92 -8.22
N GLU A 278 -7.07 12.84 -8.97
CA GLU A 278 -7.10 12.80 -10.43
C GLU A 278 -5.70 12.81 -11.02
N GLN A 279 -4.85 13.71 -10.54
CA GLN A 279 -3.47 13.84 -11.04
C GLN A 279 -2.55 12.73 -10.55
N TYR A 280 -2.75 12.26 -9.33
CA TYR A 280 -2.09 11.06 -8.82
C TYR A 280 -2.35 9.88 -9.76
N ASN A 281 -3.61 9.65 -10.12
CA ASN A 281 -3.99 8.57 -11.02
C ASN A 281 -3.43 8.75 -12.43
N GLU A 282 -3.40 9.98 -12.94
CA GLU A 282 -2.79 10.28 -14.23
C GLU A 282 -1.29 10.00 -14.22
N LEU A 283 -0.58 10.36 -13.15
CA LEU A 283 0.84 10.08 -13.02
C LEU A 283 1.12 8.57 -12.90
N VAL A 284 0.31 7.84 -12.12
CA VAL A 284 0.37 6.37 -12.06
C VAL A 284 0.16 5.75 -13.44
N ARG A 285 -0.82 6.25 -14.22
CA ARG A 285 -1.07 5.79 -15.59
C ARG A 285 0.16 5.96 -16.47
N ILE A 286 0.77 7.14 -16.47
CA ILE A 286 1.98 7.45 -17.26
C ILE A 286 3.12 6.48 -16.91
N VAL A 287 3.38 6.26 -15.62
CA VAL A 287 4.41 5.34 -15.14
C VAL A 287 4.13 3.91 -15.62
N GLN A 288 2.88 3.45 -15.50
CA GLN A 288 2.48 2.10 -15.88
C GLN A 288 2.61 1.85 -17.40
N GLU A 289 2.25 2.83 -18.21
CA GLU A 289 2.43 2.77 -19.66
C GLU A 289 3.91 2.76 -20.06
N SER A 290 4.73 3.57 -19.40
CA SER A 290 6.19 3.57 -19.58
C SER A 290 6.78 2.19 -19.31
N LYS A 291 6.43 1.57 -18.17
CA LYS A 291 6.87 0.22 -17.82
C LYS A 291 6.43 -0.82 -18.86
N THR A 292 5.21 -0.70 -19.37
CA THR A 292 4.69 -1.57 -20.42
C THR A 292 5.48 -1.43 -21.72
N ARG A 293 5.82 -0.19 -22.13
CA ARG A 293 6.69 0.06 -23.29
C ARG A 293 8.09 -0.52 -23.08
N ALA A 294 8.69 -0.33 -21.91
CA ALA A 294 10.00 -0.88 -21.58
C ALA A 294 10.01 -2.41 -21.62
N ALA A 295 8.97 -3.06 -21.07
CA ALA A 295 8.81 -4.51 -21.11
C ALA A 295 8.72 -5.04 -22.55
N LYS A 296 7.92 -4.38 -23.41
CA LYS A 296 7.82 -4.73 -24.84
C LYS A 296 9.17 -4.62 -25.56
N ARG A 297 9.92 -3.53 -25.34
CA ARG A 297 11.27 -3.35 -25.94
C ARG A 297 12.22 -4.46 -25.51
N ARG A 298 12.22 -4.83 -24.22
CA ARG A 298 13.05 -5.93 -23.70
C ARG A 298 12.68 -7.28 -24.30
N ALA A 299 11.39 -7.58 -24.42
CA ALA A 299 10.91 -8.80 -25.05
C ALA A 299 11.34 -8.89 -26.53
N SER A 300 11.18 -7.81 -27.30
CA SER A 300 11.62 -7.78 -28.71
C SER A 300 13.14 -7.92 -28.87
N ALA A 301 13.94 -7.34 -27.97
CA ALA A 301 15.39 -7.48 -28.01
C ALA A 301 15.86 -8.92 -27.75
N LEU A 302 15.19 -9.62 -26.81
CA LEU A 302 15.46 -11.04 -26.53
C LEU A 302 15.11 -11.94 -27.72
N GLU A 303 14.00 -11.66 -28.40
CA GLU A 303 13.59 -12.43 -29.59
C GLU A 303 14.59 -12.24 -30.75
N GLN A 304 15.06 -11.01 -30.96
CA GLN A 304 16.12 -10.73 -31.95
C GLN A 304 17.41 -11.48 -31.63
N GLN A 305 17.81 -11.55 -30.36
CA GLN A 305 19.00 -12.30 -29.95
C GLN A 305 18.86 -13.82 -30.20
N ARG A 306 17.67 -14.39 -30.00
CA ARG A 306 17.40 -15.81 -30.31
C ARG A 306 17.51 -16.11 -31.79
N SER A 307 16.97 -15.22 -32.64
CA SER A 307 17.00 -15.42 -34.09
C SER A 307 18.40 -15.39 -34.72
N VAL A 308 19.38 -14.73 -34.08
CA VAL A 308 20.77 -14.65 -34.57
C VAL A 308 21.60 -15.86 -34.12
N GLY A 309 21.25 -16.51 -33.02
CA GLY A 309 22.00 -17.67 -32.51
C GLY A 309 21.82 -18.96 -33.32
N ASP A 310 20.69 -19.10 -34.04
CA ASP A 310 20.37 -20.30 -34.82
C ASP A 310 21.00 -20.28 -36.23
N SER A 311 21.53 -19.15 -36.72
CA SER A 311 22.17 -19.08 -38.04
C SER A 311 23.62 -19.58 -38.05
N ASP A 312 24.31 -19.54 -36.92
CA ASP A 312 25.77 -19.78 -36.86
C ASP A 312 26.16 -21.24 -36.60
N HIS A 313 25.18 -22.14 -36.41
CA HIS A 313 25.42 -23.57 -36.20
C HIS A 313 25.16 -24.46 -37.44
N ALA A 314 24.82 -23.88 -38.60
CA ALA A 314 24.53 -24.64 -39.81
C ALA A 314 25.73 -24.85 -40.77
N GLU A 315 26.92 -24.29 -40.50
CA GLU A 315 28.09 -24.38 -41.41
C GLU A 315 29.32 -25.11 -40.82
N ALA A 316 29.13 -25.99 -39.82
CA ALA A 316 30.21 -26.84 -39.30
C ALA A 316 29.79 -28.31 -39.21
N SER A 317 29.42 -28.90 -40.34
CA SER A 317 29.39 -30.36 -40.50
C SER A 317 29.91 -30.73 -41.89
N GLU A 318 31.22 -30.68 -42.04
CA GLU A 318 31.94 -31.65 -42.88
C GLU A 318 33.43 -31.61 -42.48
N ASP A 319 33.92 -32.81 -42.18
CA ASP A 319 35.31 -33.25 -42.05
C ASP A 319 36.03 -33.31 -40.67
N GLU A 320 36.66 -34.48 -40.53
CA GLU A 320 37.67 -34.96 -39.58
C GLU A 320 37.15 -35.63 -38.28
N ASP A 321 37.08 -36.96 -38.21
CA ASP A 321 38.12 -38.01 -38.30
C ASP A 321 39.06 -38.06 -37.07
N ALA A 322 39.44 -39.31 -36.80
CA ALA A 322 39.89 -40.01 -35.61
C ALA A 322 40.86 -39.38 -34.59
N SER A 323 40.88 -40.11 -33.45
CA SER A 323 41.91 -40.28 -32.41
C SER A 323 41.76 -39.38 -31.18
N GLU A 324 41.26 -39.90 -30.06
CA GLU A 324 41.94 -40.80 -29.10
C GLU A 324 43.09 -40.08 -28.36
N VAL A 325 42.90 -39.88 -27.04
CA VAL A 325 43.80 -40.27 -25.93
C VAL A 325 43.39 -39.48 -24.68
N ARG A 326 42.98 -40.23 -23.65
CA ARG A 326 42.80 -39.75 -22.27
C ARG A 326 44.18 -39.46 -21.64
N PRO A 327 44.23 -38.55 -20.66
CA PRO A 327 44.78 -39.01 -19.38
C PRO A 327 43.96 -38.58 -18.17
N ALA A 328 44.01 -39.48 -17.19
CA ALA A 328 43.56 -39.28 -15.82
C ALA A 328 44.48 -38.29 -15.09
N GLY A 329 43.88 -37.34 -14.37
CA GLY A 329 44.58 -36.42 -13.50
C GLY A 329 43.79 -36.19 -12.22
N ALA A 330 44.20 -36.87 -11.16
CA ALA A 330 43.73 -36.69 -9.80
C ALA A 330 44.20 -35.34 -9.24
N GLY A 331 43.32 -34.64 -8.51
CA GLY A 331 43.66 -33.39 -7.82
C GLY A 331 42.68 -33.14 -6.67
N LYS A 332 43.22 -33.19 -5.46
CA LYS A 332 42.60 -33.11 -4.14
C LYS A 332 42.50 -31.66 -3.61
N ASP A 333 41.65 -31.50 -2.59
CA ASP A 333 41.65 -30.47 -1.53
C ASP A 333 41.35 -29.02 -1.98
N GLY A 334 40.61 -28.15 -1.27
CA GLY A 334 40.05 -28.10 0.08
C GLY A 334 39.78 -26.61 0.40
N GLY A 335 38.77 -26.30 1.23
CA GLY A 335 38.49 -24.93 1.72
C GLY A 335 37.00 -24.56 1.62
N HIS A 336 36.14 -24.80 2.61
CA HIS A 336 35.97 -24.08 3.90
C HIS A 336 35.81 -22.56 3.78
N GLN A 337 34.55 -22.11 3.94
CA GLN A 337 33.99 -20.82 4.42
C GLN A 337 32.68 -20.60 3.65
N GLN A 338 31.53 -20.19 4.21
CA GLN A 338 31.25 -19.50 5.45
C GLN A 338 29.74 -19.65 5.71
N GLY A 339 29.36 -20.01 6.94
CA GLY A 339 27.98 -19.99 7.38
C GLY A 339 27.45 -18.56 7.42
N LYS A 340 26.38 -18.29 6.66
CA LYS A 340 25.52 -17.12 6.90
C LYS A 340 24.27 -17.62 7.62
N ALA A 341 24.17 -17.18 8.88
CA ALA A 341 23.07 -17.45 9.76
C ALA A 341 21.75 -16.92 9.20
N ASN A 342 20.74 -17.79 9.24
CA ASN A 342 19.33 -17.45 9.12
C ASN A 342 18.91 -16.47 10.22
N ALA A 343 18.89 -15.16 9.93
CA ALA A 343 18.29 -14.12 10.76
C ALA A 343 17.00 -13.53 10.15
N GLY A 344 16.34 -14.26 9.23
CA GLY A 344 15.19 -13.78 8.47
C GLY A 344 13.80 -14.07 9.07
N LEU A 345 13.71 -14.74 10.23
CA LEU A 345 12.43 -15.28 10.73
C LEU A 345 11.84 -14.56 11.95
N SER A 346 12.50 -13.52 12.49
CA SER A 346 12.04 -12.83 13.71
C SER A 346 11.27 -11.52 13.47
N LEU A 347 11.48 -10.83 12.34
CA LEU A 347 10.91 -9.50 12.11
C LEU A 347 9.41 -9.52 11.72
N LYS A 348 8.95 -10.64 11.13
CA LYS A 348 7.55 -10.85 10.71
C LYS A 348 6.56 -10.91 11.88
N ARG A 349 7.03 -11.30 13.08
CA ARG A 349 6.22 -11.25 14.31
C ARG A 349 6.17 -9.84 14.91
N VAL A 350 7.23 -9.04 14.78
CA VAL A 350 7.31 -7.70 15.38
C VAL A 350 6.37 -6.71 14.69
N LEU A 351 6.27 -6.73 13.35
CA LEU A 351 5.39 -5.80 12.60
C LEU A 351 3.90 -6.20 12.65
N ARG A 352 3.58 -7.51 12.66
CA ARG A 352 2.22 -7.99 12.98
C ARG A 352 1.85 -7.71 14.44
N SER A 353 2.82 -7.78 15.35
CA SER A 353 2.65 -7.36 16.73
C SER A 353 2.38 -5.87 16.82
N LEU A 354 3.08 -4.97 16.11
CA LEU A 354 2.81 -3.53 16.17
C LEU A 354 1.40 -3.14 15.66
N ARG A 355 0.94 -3.70 14.54
CA ARG A 355 -0.46 -3.51 14.10
C ARG A 355 -1.44 -4.07 15.12
N GLY A 356 -1.21 -5.25 15.70
CA GLY A 356 -2.10 -5.87 16.71
C GLY A 356 -1.99 -5.32 18.14
N LEU A 357 -0.85 -4.74 18.52
CA LEU A 357 -0.54 -4.24 19.88
C LEU A 357 -1.10 -2.84 20.06
N ILE A 358 -1.12 -2.01 19.00
CA ILE A 358 -1.88 -0.75 18.96
C ILE A 358 -3.39 -1.02 19.16
N PHE A 359 -3.91 -2.15 18.67
CA PHE A 359 -5.30 -2.57 18.96
C PHE A 359 -5.51 -3.17 20.36
N ARG A 360 -4.47 -3.67 21.05
CA ARG A 360 -4.60 -4.28 22.39
C ARG A 360 -4.41 -3.31 23.55
N THR A 361 -3.63 -2.24 23.39
CA THR A 361 -3.41 -1.26 24.48
C THR A 361 -4.50 -0.18 24.58
N ALA A 362 -5.43 -0.11 23.63
CA ALA A 362 -6.61 0.76 23.70
C ALA A 362 -7.78 0.18 24.51
N GLY A 363 -7.62 -1.01 25.09
CA GLY A 363 -8.54 -1.60 26.05
C GLY A 363 -7.90 -1.65 27.45
N ILE A 364 -7.78 -0.50 28.10
CA ILE A 364 -7.50 -0.42 29.54
C ILE A 364 -8.73 0.20 30.20
N ASN A 365 -9.29 -0.59 31.12
CA ASN A 365 -10.45 -0.40 31.99
C ASN A 365 -10.74 1.04 32.41
N ASP A 366 -11.95 1.52 32.09
CA ASP A 366 -12.67 2.49 32.92
C ASP A 366 -13.61 1.71 33.86
N GLU A 367 -13.07 1.30 35.00
CA GLU A 367 -13.82 1.22 36.26
C GLU A 367 -13.25 2.31 37.18
N GLN A 368 -13.89 3.48 37.18
CA GLN A 368 -14.25 4.27 38.37
C GLN A 368 -15.10 5.48 38.00
#